data_AF-A0AAV8WLE2-F1
#
_entry.id   AF-A0AAV8WLE2-F1
#
_cell.length_a   1.000
_cell.length_b   1.000
_cell.length_c   1.000
_cell.angle_alpha   90.00
_cell.angle_beta   90.00
_cell.angle_gamma   90.00
#
_symmetry.space_group_name_H-M   'P 1'
#
loop_
_entity.id
_entity.type
_entity.pdbx_description
1 polymer ?
#
loop_
_entity_poly.entity_id
_entity_poly.type
_entity_poly.pdbx_seq_one_letter_code
_entity_poly.pdbx_strand_id
1 'polypeptide(L)'
;ILNEWNIGTEKLHLLLRDGGANIKKAAEYMKIDHESCFIHTQQLVVLDAIRSQRSVSDLIAVARNIVTHFNHSSVSREKLENIQKELNMPAKKFVQDVQTRWNSTYYSLERLFEQKKTY
;
A
#
# COMPACT_ATOMS: atom_id res chain seq x y z
N ILE A 1 -15.00 20.03 -13.01
CA ILE A 1 -14.17 20.71 -11.99
C ILE A 1 -13.71 22.10 -12.44
N LEU A 2 -12.71 22.29 -13.31
CA LEU A 2 -12.23 23.65 -13.63
C LEU A 2 -13.34 24.61 -14.10
N ASN A 3 -14.17 24.16 -15.05
CA ASN A 3 -15.33 24.92 -15.52
C ASN A 3 -16.41 25.12 -14.44
N GLU A 4 -16.67 24.10 -13.61
CA GLU A 4 -17.65 24.20 -12.50
C GLU A 4 -17.24 25.26 -11.48
N TRP A 5 -15.94 25.45 -11.27
CA TRP A 5 -15.38 26.43 -10.34
C TRP A 5 -14.95 27.73 -11.04
N ASN A 6 -15.25 27.89 -12.34
CA ASN A 6 -14.87 29.03 -13.15
C ASN A 6 -13.36 29.37 -13.10
N ILE A 7 -12.52 28.33 -13.06
CA ILE A 7 -11.06 28.42 -13.06
C ILE A 7 -10.56 28.20 -14.49
N GLY A 8 -10.03 29.25 -15.12
CA GLY A 8 -9.38 29.14 -16.42
C GLY A 8 -8.02 28.45 -16.33
N THR A 9 -7.61 27.79 -17.41
CA THR A 9 -6.35 27.04 -17.50
C THR A 9 -5.12 27.92 -17.34
N GLU A 10 -5.22 29.22 -17.63
CA GLU A 10 -4.18 30.23 -17.43
C GLU A 10 -3.80 30.42 -15.95
N LYS A 11 -4.69 30.05 -15.02
CA LYS A 11 -4.45 30.09 -13.57
C LYS A 11 -3.78 28.82 -13.05
N LEU A 12 -3.61 27.82 -13.91
CA LEU A 12 -3.03 26.54 -13.52
C LEU A 12 -1.53 26.55 -13.82
N HIS A 13 -0.72 26.51 -12.77
CA HIS A 13 0.74 26.48 -12.92
C HIS A 13 1.27 25.10 -13.28
N LEU A 14 0.77 24.06 -12.61
CA LEU A 14 1.26 22.69 -12.80
C LEU A 14 0.22 21.69 -12.28
N LEU A 15 -0.05 20.65 -13.07
CA LEU A 15 -0.79 19.47 -12.63
C LEU A 15 0.19 18.39 -12.16
N LEU A 16 0.18 18.12 -10.85
CA LEU A 16 0.86 16.93 -10.30
C LEU A 16 -0.06 15.71 -10.45
N ARG A 17 0.43 14.68 -11.14
CA ARG A 17 -0.33 13.47 -11.47
C ARG A 17 0.44 12.20 -11.10
N ASP A 18 -0.24 11.06 -11.01
CA ASP A 18 0.44 9.76 -10.86
C ASP A 18 1.14 9.32 -12.17
N GLY A 19 1.85 8.20 -12.14
CA GLY A 19 2.56 7.66 -13.32
C GLY A 19 1.65 7.07 -14.41
N GLY A 20 0.33 7.12 -14.24
CA GLY A 20 -0.63 6.45 -15.10
C GLY A 20 -0.68 7.02 -16.52
N ALA A 21 -0.67 6.13 -17.52
CA ALA A 21 -0.72 6.53 -18.92
C ALA A 21 -1.98 7.34 -19.27
N ASN A 22 -3.12 7.03 -18.63
CA ASN A 22 -4.39 7.71 -18.88
C ASN A 22 -4.39 9.14 -18.36
N ILE A 23 -3.87 9.40 -17.15
CA ILE A 23 -3.83 10.76 -16.60
C ILE A 23 -2.79 11.61 -17.32
N LYS A 24 -1.68 11.01 -17.77
CA LYS A 24 -0.70 11.67 -18.64
C LYS A 24 -1.35 12.15 -19.93
N LYS A 25 -2.03 11.25 -20.66
CA LYS A 25 -2.75 11.61 -21.89
C LYS A 25 -3.80 12.68 -21.65
N ALA A 26 -4.58 12.57 -20.56
CA ALA A 26 -5.60 13.57 -20.22
C ALA A 26 -4.98 14.96 -20.03
N ALA A 27 -3.85 15.06 -19.33
CA ALA A 27 -3.15 16.31 -19.13
C ALA A 27 -2.59 16.90 -20.44
N GLU A 28 -2.05 16.05 -21.33
CA GLU A 28 -1.62 16.42 -22.68
C GLU A 28 -2.81 16.95 -23.52
N TYR A 29 -3.96 16.26 -23.50
CA TYR A 29 -5.17 16.69 -24.19
C TYR A 29 -5.70 18.03 -23.67
N MET A 30 -5.59 18.27 -22.37
CA MET A 30 -6.00 19.53 -21.73
C MET A 30 -4.98 20.67 -21.96
N LYS A 31 -3.81 20.38 -22.55
CA LYS A 31 -2.70 21.33 -22.77
C LYS A 31 -2.29 22.04 -21.48
N ILE A 32 -2.21 21.27 -20.40
CA ILE A 32 -1.81 21.72 -19.08
C ILE A 32 -0.39 21.26 -18.82
N ASP A 33 0.47 22.15 -18.34
CA ASP A 33 1.78 21.75 -17.83
C ASP A 33 1.60 20.75 -16.69
N HIS A 34 2.31 19.63 -16.76
CA HIS A 34 2.09 18.52 -15.84
C HIS A 34 3.38 17.78 -15.51
N GLU A 35 3.46 17.28 -14.28
CA GLU A 35 4.61 16.50 -13.83
C GLU A 35 4.22 15.26 -13.03
N SER A 36 5.15 14.29 -13.00
CA SER A 36 4.97 13.09 -12.19
C SER A 36 5.05 13.45 -10.70
N CYS A 37 4.16 12.87 -9.90
CA CYS A 37 4.23 12.99 -8.44
C CYS A 37 5.51 12.33 -7.92
N PHE A 38 6.32 13.09 -7.19
CA PHE A 38 7.55 12.60 -6.56
C PHE A 38 7.29 11.43 -5.60
N ILE A 39 6.26 11.53 -4.76
CA ILE A 39 5.90 10.47 -3.80
C ILE A 39 5.54 9.17 -4.53
N HIS A 40 4.79 9.26 -5.63
CA HIS A 40 4.47 8.10 -6.45
C HIS A 40 5.71 7.49 -7.10
N THR A 41 6.63 8.35 -7.57
CA THR A 41 7.91 7.90 -8.15
C THR A 41 8.76 7.16 -7.12
N GLN A 42 8.88 7.71 -5.90
CA GLN A 42 9.57 7.04 -4.79
C GLN A 42 8.93 5.70 -4.44
N GLN A 43 7.59 5.63 -4.45
CA GLN A 43 6.90 4.37 -4.22
C GLN A 43 7.23 3.31 -5.28
N LEU A 44 7.33 3.71 -6.55
CA LEU A 44 7.73 2.80 -7.62
C LEU A 44 9.16 2.28 -7.42
N VAL A 45 10.09 3.15 -7.00
CA VAL A 45 11.48 2.77 -6.70
C VAL A 45 11.53 1.73 -5.58
N VAL A 46 10.81 1.93 -4.47
CA VAL A 46 10.75 0.98 -3.37
C VAL A 46 10.17 -0.37 -3.82
N LEU A 47 9.08 -0.35 -4.59
CA LEU A 47 8.48 -1.58 -5.13
C LEU A 47 9.42 -2.31 -6.09
N ASP A 48 10.17 -1.58 -6.91
CA ASP A 48 11.14 -2.17 -7.83
C ASP A 48 12.31 -2.81 -7.07
N ALA A 49 12.82 -2.14 -6.03
CA ALA A 49 13.86 -2.68 -5.15
C ALA A 49 13.44 -3.94 -4.38
N ILE A 50 12.15 -4.06 -4.03
CA ILE A 50 11.59 -5.29 -3.44
C ILE A 50 11.50 -6.41 -4.49
N ARG A 51 11.04 -6.09 -5.71
CA ARG A 51 10.86 -7.06 -6.81
C ARG A 51 12.17 -7.56 -7.38
N SER A 52 13.22 -6.74 -7.33
CA SER A 52 14.56 -7.14 -7.77
C SER A 52 15.18 -8.21 -6.88
N GLN A 53 14.68 -8.38 -5.65
CA GLN A 53 15.13 -9.38 -4.70
C GLN A 53 14.08 -10.50 -4.54
N ARG A 54 14.30 -11.62 -5.24
CA ARG A 54 13.38 -12.77 -5.22
C ARG A 54 13.07 -13.26 -3.81
N SER A 55 14.08 -13.41 -2.95
CA SER A 55 13.92 -13.86 -1.57
C SER A 55 12.99 -12.97 -0.74
N VAL A 56 13.06 -11.65 -0.93
CA VAL A 56 12.18 -10.68 -0.26
C VAL A 56 10.76 -10.80 -0.79
N SER A 57 10.61 -10.92 -2.11
CA SER A 57 9.30 -11.11 -2.76
C SER A 57 8.61 -12.40 -2.31
N ASP A 58 9.36 -13.50 -2.19
CA ASP A 58 8.86 -14.79 -1.73
C ASP A 58 8.41 -14.71 -0.25
N LEU A 59 9.19 -14.04 0.60
CA LEU A 59 8.83 -13.79 2.00
C LEU A 59 7.52 -13.00 2.09
N ILE A 60 7.37 -11.93 1.30
CA ILE A 60 6.14 -11.13 1.27
C ILE A 60 4.95 -11.96 0.79
N ALA A 61 5.14 -12.86 -0.18
CA ALA A 61 4.07 -13.77 -0.62
C ALA A 61 3.63 -14.72 0.51
N VAL A 62 4.57 -15.27 1.26
CA VAL A 62 4.27 -16.09 2.46
C VAL A 62 3.52 -15.27 3.50
N ALA A 63 3.98 -14.06 3.80
CA ALA A 63 3.32 -13.15 4.72
C ALA A 63 1.87 -12.86 4.31
N ARG A 64 1.63 -12.56 3.02
CA ARG A 64 0.28 -12.37 2.47
C ARG A 64 -0.61 -13.58 2.70
N ASN A 65 -0.12 -14.79 2.43
CA ASN A 65 -0.89 -16.02 2.63
C ASN A 65 -1.30 -16.22 4.09
N ILE A 66 -0.40 -15.96 5.04
CA ILE A 66 -0.70 -16.02 6.47
C ILE A 66 -1.81 -15.01 6.82
N VAL A 67 -1.63 -13.75 6.43
CA VAL A 67 -2.59 -12.67 6.71
C VAL A 67 -3.96 -12.98 6.11
N THR A 68 -4.00 -13.44 4.86
CA THR A 68 -5.21 -13.86 4.15
C THR A 68 -5.94 -14.97 4.93
N HIS A 69 -5.24 -16.02 5.38
CA HIS A 69 -5.87 -17.09 6.16
C HIS A 69 -6.66 -16.56 7.37
N PHE A 70 -6.05 -15.69 8.18
CA PHE A 70 -6.68 -15.12 9.36
C PHE A 70 -7.73 -14.04 9.04
N ASN A 71 -7.59 -13.35 7.90
CA ASN A 71 -8.55 -12.32 7.51
C ASN A 71 -9.84 -12.87 6.91
N HIS A 72 -9.80 -14.03 6.26
CA HIS A 72 -10.97 -14.66 5.64
C HIS A 72 -11.77 -15.56 6.58
N SER A 73 -11.18 -16.01 7.69
CA SER A 73 -11.80 -16.95 8.63
C SER A 73 -12.05 -16.29 9.98
N SER A 74 -13.34 -16.10 10.34
CA SER A 74 -13.73 -15.64 11.67
C SER A 74 -13.22 -16.57 12.77
N VAL A 75 -13.31 -17.88 12.54
CA VAL A 75 -12.81 -18.92 13.45
C VAL A 75 -11.30 -18.81 13.65
N SER A 76 -10.52 -18.60 12.59
CA SER A 76 -9.07 -18.44 12.70
C SER A 76 -8.70 -17.15 13.43
N ARG A 77 -9.46 -16.07 13.20
CA ARG A 77 -9.27 -14.79 13.89
C ARG A 77 -9.56 -14.89 15.38
N GLU A 78 -10.63 -15.59 15.76
CA GLU A 78 -10.96 -15.84 17.17
C GLU A 78 -9.88 -16.68 17.85
N LYS A 79 -9.40 -17.75 17.18
CA LYS A 79 -8.29 -18.57 17.68
C LYS A 79 -7.02 -17.75 17.91
N LEU A 80 -6.67 -16.86 16.98
CA LEU A 80 -5.53 -15.95 17.13
C LEU A 80 -5.70 -15.05 18.36
N GLU A 81 -6.88 -14.46 18.54
CA GLU A 81 -7.17 -13.59 19.68
C GLU A 81 -7.05 -14.34 21.03
N ASN A 82 -7.53 -15.58 21.08
CA ASN A 82 -7.42 -16.41 22.27
C ASN A 82 -5.95 -16.75 22.59
N ILE A 83 -5.16 -17.12 21.59
CA ILE A 83 -3.71 -17.37 21.75
C ILE A 83 -2.99 -16.10 22.22
N GLN A 84 -3.34 -14.93 21.67
CA GLN A 84 -2.76 -13.65 22.10
C GLN A 84 -3.05 -13.39 23.58
N LYS A 85 -4.27 -13.66 24.04
CA LYS A 85 -4.66 -13.52 25.46
C LYS A 85 -3.90 -14.51 26.36
N GLU A 86 -3.82 -15.78 25.96
CA GLU A 86 -3.09 -16.82 26.71
C GLU A 86 -1.60 -16.49 26.86
N LEU A 87 -0.99 -15.90 25.83
CA LEU A 87 0.41 -15.45 25.85
C LEU A 87 0.60 -14.06 26.47
N ASN A 88 -0.47 -13.43 26.96
CA ASN A 88 -0.47 -12.06 27.48
C ASN A 88 0.14 -11.03 26.50
N MET A 89 -0.07 -11.26 25.20
CA MET A 89 0.37 -10.39 24.11
C MET A 89 -0.75 -9.39 23.74
N PRO A 90 -0.40 -8.20 23.21
CA PRO A 90 -1.40 -7.27 22.69
C PRO A 90 -2.24 -7.91 21.57
N ALA A 91 -3.54 -8.06 21.81
CA ALA A 91 -4.48 -8.61 20.84
C ALA A 91 -4.65 -7.67 19.65
N LYS A 92 -4.01 -7.99 18.53
CA LYS A 92 -4.07 -7.20 17.28
C LYS A 92 -4.43 -8.10 16.11
N LYS A 93 -5.32 -7.62 15.23
CA LYS A 93 -5.61 -8.27 13.94
C LYS A 93 -4.43 -8.11 12.99
N PHE A 94 -4.26 -9.03 12.06
CA PHE A 94 -3.26 -8.88 11.00
C PHE A 94 -3.64 -7.76 10.01
N VAL A 95 -2.63 -7.08 9.47
CA VAL A 95 -2.79 -5.98 8.51
C VAL A 95 -2.63 -6.53 7.09
N GLN A 96 -3.62 -6.29 6.24
CA GLN A 96 -3.58 -6.67 4.84
C GLN A 96 -2.57 -5.81 4.07
N ASP A 97 -1.68 -6.46 3.33
CA ASP A 97 -0.85 -5.81 2.34
C ASP A 97 -1.70 -5.42 1.12
N VAL A 98 -1.62 -4.15 0.73
CA VAL A 98 -2.40 -3.53 -0.35
C VAL A 98 -1.42 -2.87 -1.30
N GLN A 99 -1.20 -3.48 -2.46
CA GLN A 99 -0.17 -3.07 -3.41
C GLN A 99 -0.23 -1.58 -3.82
N THR A 100 -1.41 -0.97 -3.81
CA THR A 100 -1.63 0.44 -4.14
C THR A 100 -1.38 1.40 -2.98
N ARG A 101 -1.18 0.90 -1.74
CA ARG A 101 -0.88 1.69 -0.55
C ARG A 101 0.56 1.45 -0.10
N TRP A 102 1.36 2.49 -0.23
CA TRP A 102 2.82 2.44 -0.09
C TRP A 102 3.37 1.73 1.15
N ASN A 103 2.80 1.99 2.32
CA ASN A 103 3.32 1.45 3.58
C ASN A 103 2.66 0.13 4.01
N SER A 104 1.73 -0.41 3.22
CA SER A 104 0.94 -1.56 3.67
C SER A 104 1.77 -2.84 3.79
N THR A 105 2.75 -3.05 2.90
CA THR A 105 3.70 -4.16 3.01
C THR A 105 4.50 -4.05 4.30
N TYR A 106 5.02 -2.86 4.62
CA TYR A 106 5.74 -2.60 5.87
C TYR A 106 4.86 -2.93 7.09
N TYR A 107 3.65 -2.37 7.19
CA TYR A 107 2.76 -2.61 8.33
C TYR A 107 2.31 -4.07 8.44
N SER A 108 2.15 -4.77 7.32
CA SER A 108 1.80 -6.19 7.29
C SER A 108 2.92 -7.03 7.91
N LEU A 109 4.17 -6.80 7.48
CA LEU A 109 5.35 -7.49 8.00
C LEU A 109 5.62 -7.13 9.47
N GLU A 110 5.55 -5.84 9.82
CA GLU A 110 5.68 -5.36 11.19
C GLU A 110 4.65 -6.03 12.11
N ARG A 111 3.37 -6.08 11.70
CA ARG A 111 2.32 -6.76 12.48
C ARG A 111 2.57 -8.25 12.64
N LEU A 112 3.04 -8.94 11.60
CA LEU A 112 3.39 -10.36 11.70
C LEU A 112 4.55 -10.57 12.68
N PHE A 113 5.55 -9.69 12.64
CA PHE A 113 6.69 -9.74 13.53
C PHE A 113 6.29 -9.46 14.99
N GLU A 114 5.46 -8.44 15.24
CA GLU A 114 4.89 -8.13 16.56
C GLU A 114 4.14 -9.31 17.19
N GLN A 115 3.51 -10.15 16.36
CA GLN A 115 2.66 -11.26 16.78
C GLN A 115 3.37 -12.61 16.76
N LYS A 116 4.68 -12.61 16.50
CA LYS A 116 5.53 -13.79 16.67
C LYS A 116 5.86 -13.95 18.14
N LYS A 117 5.73 -15.18 18.66
CA LYS A 117 6.21 -15.51 20.00
C LYS A 117 7.72 -15.34 20.07
N THR A 118 8.19 -14.48 20.96
CA THR A 118 9.62 -14.36 21.30
C THR A 118 9.91 -15.31 22.46
N TYR A 119 10.92 -16.15 22.30
CA TYR A 119 11.43 -17.05 23.34
C TYR A 119 12.49 -16.34 24.18
#